data_AF-A0A939TZL2-F1
#
_entry.id   AF-A0A939TZL2-F1
#
_cell.length_a   1.000
_cell.length_b   1.000
_cell.length_c   1.000
_cell.angle_alpha   90.00
_cell.angle_beta   90.00
_cell.angle_gamma   90.00
#
_symmetry.space_group_name_H-M   'P 1'
#
loop_
_entity.id
_entity.type
_entity.pdbx_description
1 polymer ?
#
loop_
_entity_poly.entity_id
_entity_poly.type
_entity_poly.pdbx_seq_one_letter_code
_entity_poly.pdbx_strand_id
1 'polypeptide(L)'
;KGAGPGSGFSKRLVLTGILCGLLLTMANSIQQIGLLYTSPGKAGFITALYVIIVPVLGLFFGNKPGLRLWISVVIAVVGMYLLCVSDTFTIEKGDVLIMICAFIFAVHIMAIDRYAHDLDGIAISCIQFLTAGILCTAIVPLTDEVITLDAVCSAAVPLLYAGIFSCSFAYTFQIVGQQHTTPTAASLLLSTESVFAALAAWILIGDTMTLREILGGFLSFFAVILSQLPSKKQSV
;
A
#
# COMPACT_ATOMS: atom_id res chain seq x y z
N LYS A 1 11.96 -22.16 -25.39
CA LYS A 1 10.88 -23.17 -25.38
C LYS A 1 9.58 -22.41 -25.19
N GLY A 2 8.79 -22.31 -26.25
CA GLY A 2 7.62 -21.44 -26.32
C GLY A 2 6.46 -21.93 -25.46
N ALA A 3 5.76 -20.98 -24.84
CA ALA A 3 4.42 -21.18 -24.32
C ALA A 3 3.47 -20.41 -25.25
N GLY A 4 2.55 -21.13 -25.89
CA GLY A 4 1.52 -20.56 -26.74
C GLY A 4 0.46 -19.77 -25.96
N PRO A 5 -0.39 -19.01 -26.66
CA PRO A 5 -1.48 -18.25 -26.06
C PRO A 5 -2.59 -19.22 -25.64
N GLY A 6 -2.60 -19.55 -24.35
CA GLY A 6 -3.59 -20.40 -23.71
C GLY A 6 -3.65 -20.07 -22.21
N SER A 7 -3.90 -18.80 -21.88
CA SER A 7 -3.98 -18.28 -20.52
C SER A 7 -5.31 -18.67 -19.85
N GLY A 8 -5.50 -19.97 -19.61
CA GLY A 8 -6.49 -20.43 -18.65
C GLY A 8 -6.05 -20.06 -17.23
N PHE A 9 -7.00 -19.72 -16.35
CA PHE A 9 -6.75 -19.49 -14.92
C PHE A 9 -5.96 -20.66 -14.33
N SER A 10 -4.64 -20.50 -14.22
CA SER A 10 -3.80 -21.49 -13.55
C SER A 10 -4.21 -21.55 -12.08
N LYS A 11 -4.22 -22.74 -11.48
CA LYS A 11 -4.49 -22.91 -10.04
C LYS A 11 -3.60 -22.00 -9.19
N ARG A 12 -2.34 -21.79 -9.62
CA ARG A 12 -1.40 -20.88 -8.99
C ARG A 12 -1.88 -19.42 -9.05
N LEU A 13 -2.40 -18.98 -10.18
CA LEU A 13 -2.93 -17.62 -10.37
C LEU A 13 -4.13 -17.35 -9.47
N VAL A 14 -5.08 -18.28 -9.42
CA VAL A 14 -6.25 -18.19 -8.53
C VAL A 14 -5.82 -18.15 -7.06
N LEU A 15 -4.93 -19.05 -6.65
CA LEU A 15 -4.46 -19.13 -5.27
C LEU A 15 -3.70 -17.86 -4.86
N THR A 16 -2.85 -17.33 -5.74
CA THR A 16 -2.15 -16.04 -5.50
C THR A 16 -3.16 -14.91 -5.35
N GLY A 17 -4.15 -14.80 -6.24
CA GLY A 17 -5.20 -13.79 -6.14
C GLY A 17 -6.01 -13.88 -4.84
N ILE A 18 -6.39 -15.08 -4.42
CA ILE A 18 -7.12 -15.29 -3.16
C ILE A 18 -6.24 -14.91 -1.95
N LEU A 19 -4.98 -15.34 -1.92
CA LEU A 19 -4.05 -14.99 -0.85
C LEU A 19 -3.88 -13.47 -0.72
N CYS A 20 -3.63 -12.79 -1.85
CA CYS A 20 -3.50 -11.33 -1.85
C CYS A 20 -4.83 -10.66 -1.46
N GLY A 21 -5.99 -11.21 -1.88
CA GLY A 21 -7.32 -10.75 -1.47
C GLY A 21 -7.56 -10.84 0.03
N LEU A 22 -7.18 -11.97 0.65
CA LEU A 22 -7.28 -12.17 2.09
C LEU A 22 -6.43 -11.18 2.87
N LEU A 23 -5.16 -11.01 2.47
CA LEU A 23 -4.24 -10.06 3.11
C LEU A 23 -4.73 -8.61 2.94
N LEU A 24 -5.19 -8.25 1.74
CA LEU A 24 -5.71 -6.91 1.46
C LEU A 24 -6.97 -6.61 2.27
N THR A 25 -7.88 -7.58 2.38
CA THR A 25 -9.10 -7.44 3.19
C THR A 25 -8.75 -7.23 4.65
N MET A 26 -7.87 -8.08 5.20
CA MET A 26 -7.44 -7.98 6.58
C MET A 26 -6.75 -6.65 6.88
N ALA A 27 -5.83 -6.22 6.00
CA ALA A 27 -5.14 -4.95 6.15
C ALA A 27 -6.12 -3.76 6.13
N ASN A 28 -6.99 -3.66 5.11
CA ASN A 28 -7.93 -2.56 4.98
C ASN A 28 -8.97 -2.54 6.10
N SER A 29 -9.50 -3.70 6.52
CA SER A 29 -10.46 -3.74 7.64
C SER A 29 -9.83 -3.25 8.95
N ILE A 30 -8.60 -3.68 9.26
CA ILE A 30 -7.88 -3.19 10.44
C ILE A 30 -7.57 -1.69 10.30
N GLN A 31 -7.21 -1.23 9.10
CA GLN A 31 -6.94 0.18 8.83
C GLN A 31 -8.18 1.04 9.08
N GLN A 32 -9.34 0.62 8.57
CA GLN A 32 -10.62 1.32 8.74
C GLN A 32 -11.02 1.40 10.22
N ILE A 33 -10.83 0.33 10.99
CA ILE A 33 -11.07 0.36 12.44
C ILE A 33 -10.07 1.28 13.14
N GLY A 34 -8.80 1.26 12.74
CA GLY A 34 -7.76 2.13 13.31
C GLY A 34 -8.07 3.61 13.09
N LEU A 35 -8.56 4.00 11.91
CA LEU A 35 -8.95 5.36 11.55
C LEU A 35 -10.09 5.92 12.42
N LEU A 36 -10.85 5.09 13.13
CA LEU A 36 -11.83 5.56 14.13
C LEU A 36 -11.17 6.16 15.38
N TYR A 37 -9.90 5.89 15.61
CA TYR A 37 -9.17 6.25 16.84
C TYR A 37 -7.86 7.00 16.59
N THR A 38 -7.48 7.28 15.34
CA THR A 38 -6.30 8.08 15.00
C THR A 38 -6.63 9.02 13.85
N SER A 39 -5.90 10.13 13.72
CA SER A 39 -6.05 11.02 12.57
C SER A 39 -5.60 10.36 11.26
N PRO A 40 -6.17 10.75 10.11
CA PRO A 40 -5.77 10.24 8.80
C PRO A 40 -4.29 10.46 8.47
N GLY A 41 -3.72 11.62 8.83
CA GLY A 41 -2.30 11.91 8.62
C GLY A 41 -1.39 10.95 9.38
N LYS A 42 -1.65 10.77 10.68
CA LYS A 42 -0.89 9.85 11.54
C LYS A 42 -1.08 8.39 11.10
N ALA A 43 -2.28 8.00 10.69
CA ALA A 43 -2.53 6.67 10.14
C ALA A 43 -1.76 6.43 8.83
N GLY A 44 -1.71 7.42 7.93
CA GLY A 44 -0.93 7.37 6.70
C GLY A 44 0.57 7.18 6.99
N PHE A 45 1.11 7.93 7.94
CA PHE A 45 2.50 7.78 8.39
C PHE A 45 2.79 6.36 8.91
N ILE A 46 1.98 5.88 9.86
CA ILE A 46 2.19 4.58 10.50
C ILE A 46 2.06 3.46 9.46
N THR A 47 1.09 3.56 8.54
CA THR A 47 0.94 2.59 7.45
C THR A 47 2.19 2.55 6.60
N ALA A 48 2.72 3.72 6.20
CA ALA A 48 3.90 3.81 5.36
C ALA A 48 5.21 3.34 6.03
N LEU A 49 5.20 3.05 7.33
CA LEU A 49 6.30 2.33 7.99
C LEU A 49 6.50 0.92 7.43
N TYR A 50 5.59 0.39 6.63
CA TYR A 50 5.85 -0.81 5.82
C TYR A 50 7.14 -0.66 4.99
N VAL A 51 7.59 0.57 4.66
CA VAL A 51 8.87 0.84 3.97
C VAL A 51 10.08 0.32 4.74
N ILE A 52 9.99 0.23 6.07
CA ILE A 52 11.02 -0.39 6.92
C ILE A 52 10.76 -1.90 7.04
N ILE A 53 9.49 -2.29 7.21
CA ILE A 53 9.11 -3.68 7.45
C ILE A 53 9.44 -4.56 6.23
N VAL A 54 9.15 -4.09 5.02
CA VAL A 54 9.39 -4.81 3.76
C VAL A 54 10.86 -5.22 3.57
N PRO A 55 11.87 -4.33 3.65
CA PRO A 55 13.26 -4.74 3.54
C PRO A 55 13.70 -5.65 4.69
N VAL A 56 13.18 -5.45 5.91
CA VAL A 56 13.47 -6.33 7.05
C VAL A 56 12.94 -7.74 6.79
N LEU A 57 11.70 -7.88 6.34
CA LEU A 57 11.12 -9.16 5.94
C LEU A 57 11.91 -9.75 4.76
N GLY A 58 12.28 -8.93 3.79
CA GLY A 58 13.07 -9.32 2.63
C GLY A 58 14.40 -9.99 3.00
N LEU A 59 15.07 -9.55 4.07
CA LEU A 59 16.30 -10.19 4.56
C LEU A 59 16.08 -11.67 4.94
N PHE A 60 14.95 -12.00 5.56
CA PHE A 60 14.61 -13.38 5.92
C PHE A 60 14.31 -14.25 4.69
N PHE A 61 13.86 -13.64 3.60
CA PHE A 61 13.59 -14.32 2.32
C PHE A 61 14.78 -14.25 1.33
N GLY A 62 15.96 -13.85 1.81
CA GLY A 62 17.21 -13.84 1.02
C GLY A 62 17.40 -12.61 0.13
N ASN A 63 16.50 -11.63 0.19
CA ASN A 63 16.66 -10.35 -0.49
C ASN A 63 17.56 -9.43 0.34
N LYS A 64 18.71 -9.05 -0.20
CA LYS A 64 19.70 -8.20 0.49
C LYS A 64 19.70 -6.80 -0.11
N PRO A 65 18.85 -5.87 0.38
CA PRO A 65 18.85 -4.50 -0.09
C PRO A 65 20.22 -3.86 0.17
N GLY A 66 20.78 -3.22 -0.85
CA GLY A 66 22.05 -2.51 -0.74
C GLY A 66 21.98 -1.33 0.22
N LEU A 67 23.14 -0.86 0.70
CA LEU A 67 23.25 0.28 1.64
C LEU A 67 22.47 1.51 1.16
N ARG A 68 22.47 1.75 -0.15
CA ARG A 68 21.73 2.83 -0.78
C ARG A 68 20.22 2.77 -0.51
N LEU A 69 19.61 1.59 -0.60
CA LEU A 69 18.19 1.40 -0.32
C LEU A 69 17.88 1.66 1.16
N TRP A 70 18.76 1.25 2.07
CA TRP A 70 18.64 1.55 3.49
C TRP A 70 18.71 3.05 3.77
N ILE A 71 19.62 3.77 3.11
CA ILE A 71 19.69 5.24 3.20
C ILE A 71 18.38 5.85 2.70
N SER A 72 17.85 5.40 1.55
CA SER A 72 16.54 5.84 1.06
C SER A 72 15.41 5.57 2.06
N VAL A 73 15.37 4.40 2.69
CA VAL A 73 14.37 4.04 3.71
C VAL A 73 14.40 5.02 4.88
N VAL A 74 15.59 5.32 5.42
CA VAL A 74 15.72 6.27 6.53
C VAL A 74 15.27 7.68 6.12
N ILE A 75 15.68 8.14 4.94
CA ILE A 75 15.28 9.45 4.41
C ILE A 75 13.75 9.52 4.22
N ALA A 76 13.14 8.47 3.67
CA ALA A 76 11.70 8.39 3.47
C ALA A 76 10.95 8.46 4.80
N VAL A 77 11.39 7.72 5.82
CA VAL A 77 10.75 7.72 7.14
C VAL A 77 10.80 9.10 7.80
N VAL A 78 11.95 9.79 7.72
CA VAL A 78 12.07 11.16 8.24
C VAL A 78 11.16 12.11 7.45
N GLY A 79 11.11 11.97 6.12
CA GLY A 79 10.25 12.80 5.27
C GLY A 79 8.77 12.62 5.59
N MET A 80 8.32 11.38 5.70
CA MET A 80 6.95 11.05 6.06
C MET A 80 6.60 11.52 7.48
N TYR A 81 7.54 11.45 8.43
CA TYR A 81 7.30 11.97 9.79
C TYR A 81 7.09 13.48 9.79
N LEU A 82 7.89 14.22 9.02
CA LEU A 82 7.72 15.67 8.88
C LEU A 82 6.43 16.03 8.14
N LEU A 83 6.02 15.21 7.18
CA LEU A 83 4.83 15.41 6.34
C LEU A 83 3.52 15.10 7.06
N CYS A 84 3.49 14.06 7.88
CA CYS A 84 2.23 13.47 8.35
C CYS A 84 1.99 13.62 9.86
N VAL A 85 3.00 14.01 10.65
CA VAL A 85 2.90 14.10 12.11
C VAL A 85 2.97 15.56 12.55
N SER A 86 1.82 16.21 12.76
CA SER A 86 1.76 17.63 13.15
C SER A 86 1.53 17.87 14.65
N ASP A 87 0.93 16.91 15.37
CA ASP A 87 0.59 17.01 16.80
C ASP A 87 1.59 16.33 17.75
N THR A 88 1.35 16.45 19.06
CA THR A 88 2.05 15.65 20.08
C THR A 88 1.82 14.16 19.81
N PHE A 89 2.91 13.44 19.56
CA PHE A 89 2.89 12.01 19.27
C PHE A 89 2.50 11.23 20.53
N THR A 90 1.20 11.06 20.73
CA THR A 90 0.64 10.18 21.76
C THR A 90 0.28 8.85 21.12
N ILE A 91 0.55 7.75 21.82
CA ILE A 91 0.22 6.42 21.33
C ILE A 91 -1.26 6.16 21.66
N GLU A 92 -2.07 6.12 20.62
CA GLU A 92 -3.49 5.82 20.69
C GLU A 92 -3.75 4.35 20.34
N LYS A 93 -4.92 3.85 20.73
CA LYS A 93 -5.33 2.48 20.36
C LYS A 93 -5.34 2.28 18.84
N GLY A 94 -5.71 3.32 18.09
CA GLY A 94 -5.68 3.34 16.64
C GLY A 94 -4.29 3.06 16.08
N ASP A 95 -3.25 3.68 16.65
CA ASP A 95 -1.87 3.54 16.16
C ASP A 95 -1.37 2.10 16.17
N VAL A 96 -1.73 1.34 17.22
CA VAL A 96 -1.35 -0.07 17.34
C VAL A 96 -2.05 -0.89 16.26
N LEU A 97 -3.32 -0.62 15.99
CA LEU A 97 -4.05 -1.27 14.89
C LEU A 97 -3.45 -0.91 13.52
N ILE A 98 -3.14 0.37 13.29
CA ILE A 98 -2.49 0.80 12.04
C ILE A 98 -1.09 0.19 11.90
N MET A 99 -0.35 -0.02 12.99
CA MET A 99 0.95 -0.71 12.96
C MET A 99 0.79 -2.18 12.55
N ILE A 100 -0.23 -2.87 13.07
CA ILE A 100 -0.57 -4.24 12.65
C ILE A 100 -0.95 -4.26 11.16
N CYS A 101 -1.75 -3.28 10.72
CA CYS A 101 -2.09 -3.09 9.31
C CYS A 101 -0.84 -2.90 8.43
N ALA A 102 0.10 -2.04 8.84
CA ALA A 102 1.36 -1.82 8.13
C ALA A 102 2.16 -3.12 7.95
N PHE A 103 2.19 -3.98 8.99
CA PHE A 103 2.82 -5.29 8.91
C PHE A 103 2.11 -6.21 7.90
N ILE A 104 0.78 -6.24 7.89
CA ILE A 104 0.01 -7.06 6.95
C ILE A 104 0.19 -6.55 5.51
N PHE A 105 0.21 -5.24 5.28
CA PHE A 105 0.54 -4.66 3.98
C PHE A 105 1.97 -5.03 3.54
N ALA A 106 2.94 -5.03 4.45
CA ALA A 106 4.28 -5.50 4.13
C ALA A 106 4.27 -6.98 3.70
N VAL A 107 3.52 -7.84 4.40
CA VAL A 107 3.34 -9.25 4.01
C VAL A 107 2.64 -9.38 2.65
N HIS A 108 1.63 -8.55 2.36
CA HIS A 108 0.96 -8.49 1.07
C HIS A 108 1.92 -8.11 -0.06
N ILE A 109 2.74 -7.08 0.14
CA ILE A 109 3.80 -6.67 -0.79
C ILE A 109 4.78 -7.82 -1.05
N MET A 110 5.20 -8.54 0.00
CA MET A 110 6.09 -9.71 -0.11
C MET A 110 5.40 -10.87 -0.83
N ALA A 111 4.11 -11.09 -0.59
CA ALA A 111 3.35 -12.15 -1.24
C ALA A 111 3.22 -11.89 -2.75
N ILE A 112 2.98 -10.65 -3.16
CA ILE A 112 2.97 -10.27 -4.58
C ILE A 112 4.34 -10.54 -5.20
N ASP A 113 5.42 -10.03 -4.59
CA ASP A 113 6.79 -10.23 -5.08
C ASP A 113 7.12 -11.72 -5.27
N ARG A 114 6.75 -12.55 -4.30
CA ARG A 114 7.09 -13.98 -4.32
C ARG A 114 6.22 -14.81 -5.26
N TYR A 115 4.91 -14.56 -5.29
CA TYR A 115 3.95 -15.48 -5.91
C TYR A 115 3.39 -14.97 -7.23
N ALA A 116 3.34 -13.65 -7.45
CA ALA A 116 2.83 -13.04 -8.67
C ALA A 116 3.88 -12.97 -9.79
N HIS A 117 5.15 -13.25 -9.50
CA HIS A 117 6.21 -13.29 -10.53
C HIS A 117 5.85 -14.30 -11.63
N ASP A 118 5.82 -13.82 -12.89
CA ASP A 118 5.43 -14.52 -14.12
C ASP A 118 3.93 -14.83 -14.30
N LEU A 119 3.05 -14.21 -13.51
CA LEU A 119 1.59 -14.35 -13.64
C LEU A 119 0.98 -13.06 -14.19
N ASP A 120 -0.20 -13.18 -14.81
CA ASP A 120 -0.97 -12.02 -15.25
C ASP A 120 -1.43 -11.18 -14.04
N GLY A 121 -0.80 -10.03 -13.85
CA GLY A 121 -1.07 -9.11 -12.74
C GLY A 121 -2.48 -8.53 -12.76
N ILE A 122 -3.09 -8.37 -13.95
CA ILE A 122 -4.47 -7.88 -14.07
C ILE A 122 -5.42 -8.96 -13.56
N ALA A 123 -5.24 -10.21 -13.99
CA ALA A 123 -6.05 -11.32 -13.52
C ALA A 123 -5.93 -11.56 -12.00
N ILE A 124 -4.72 -11.41 -11.43
CA ILE A 124 -4.52 -11.43 -9.97
C ILE A 124 -5.30 -10.32 -9.28
N SER A 125 -5.24 -9.10 -9.81
CA SER A 125 -5.95 -7.94 -9.27
C SER A 125 -7.46 -8.17 -9.26
N CYS A 126 -8.03 -8.70 -10.36
CA CYS A 126 -9.44 -9.03 -10.42
C CYS A 126 -9.86 -10.05 -9.34
N ILE A 127 -9.08 -11.12 -9.14
CA ILE A 127 -9.39 -12.14 -8.13
C ILE A 127 -9.22 -11.59 -6.72
N GLN A 128 -8.18 -10.79 -6.48
CA GLN A 128 -7.92 -10.13 -5.21
C GLN A 128 -9.12 -9.27 -4.79
N PHE A 129 -9.61 -8.42 -5.70
CA PHE A 129 -10.76 -7.55 -5.41
C PHE A 129 -12.07 -8.30 -5.32
N LEU A 130 -12.28 -9.35 -6.13
CA LEU A 130 -13.44 -10.21 -6.00
C LEU A 130 -13.46 -10.90 -4.63
N THR A 131 -12.32 -11.43 -4.20
CA THR A 131 -12.16 -12.06 -2.89
C THR A 131 -12.45 -11.06 -1.78
N ALA A 132 -11.89 -9.85 -1.86
CA ALA A 132 -12.12 -8.80 -0.87
C ALA A 132 -13.58 -8.35 -0.81
N GLY A 133 -14.21 -8.14 -1.97
CA GLY A 133 -15.63 -7.76 -2.05
C GLY A 133 -16.55 -8.83 -1.44
N ILE A 134 -16.30 -10.10 -1.73
CA ILE A 134 -17.07 -11.22 -1.15
C ILE A 134 -16.88 -11.26 0.37
N LEU A 135 -15.65 -11.17 0.86
CA LEU A 135 -15.37 -11.23 2.31
C LEU A 135 -15.96 -10.04 3.05
N CYS A 136 -15.78 -8.82 2.56
CA CYS A 136 -16.35 -7.62 3.16
C CYS A 136 -17.88 -7.70 3.21
N THR A 137 -18.52 -8.13 2.11
CA THR A 137 -19.99 -8.29 2.06
C THR A 137 -20.48 -9.39 3.00
N ALA A 138 -19.73 -10.50 3.10
CA ALA A 138 -20.07 -11.61 3.99
C ALA A 138 -19.94 -11.26 5.49
N ILE A 139 -19.15 -10.24 5.83
CA ILE A 139 -19.01 -9.75 7.21
C ILE A 139 -20.20 -8.87 7.62
N VAL A 140 -20.86 -8.17 6.69
CA VAL A 140 -21.97 -7.24 6.99
C VAL A 140 -23.09 -7.87 7.84
N PRO A 141 -23.61 -9.08 7.55
CA PRO A 141 -24.64 -9.70 8.38
C PRO A 141 -24.19 -10.06 9.80
N LEU A 142 -22.88 -10.05 10.08
CA LEU A 142 -22.31 -10.29 11.40
C LEU A 142 -22.18 -8.99 12.22
N THR A 143 -22.56 -7.85 11.64
CA THR A 143 -22.54 -6.53 12.27
C THR A 143 -23.97 -6.04 12.50
N ASP A 144 -24.15 -5.10 13.42
CA ASP A 144 -25.45 -4.45 13.65
C ASP A 144 -25.79 -3.37 12.58
N GLU A 145 -24.94 -3.22 11.57
CA GLU A 145 -25.09 -2.25 10.48
C GLU A 145 -26.05 -2.76 9.41
N VAL A 146 -27.09 -1.99 9.11
CA VAL A 146 -28.03 -2.29 8.02
C VAL A 146 -27.62 -1.51 6.77
N ILE A 147 -27.01 -2.19 5.80
CA ILE A 147 -26.73 -1.60 4.49
C ILE A 147 -28.01 -1.58 3.67
N THR A 148 -28.61 -0.39 3.53
CA THR A 148 -29.74 -0.16 2.63
C THR A 148 -29.25 0.19 1.22
N LEU A 149 -30.03 -0.16 0.20
CA LEU A 149 -29.71 0.26 -1.18
C LEU A 149 -29.68 1.79 -1.32
N ASP A 150 -30.45 2.51 -0.52
CA ASP A 150 -30.46 3.97 -0.49
C ASP A 150 -29.14 4.55 0.05
N ALA A 151 -28.57 3.95 1.11
CA ALA A 151 -27.25 4.32 1.62
C ALA A 151 -26.13 4.06 0.57
N VAL A 152 -26.22 2.96 -0.18
CA VAL A 152 -25.27 2.66 -1.26
C VAL A 152 -25.41 3.65 -2.41
N CYS A 153 -26.64 3.97 -2.82
CA CYS A 153 -26.90 4.94 -3.89
C CYS A 153 -26.47 6.36 -3.52
N SER A 154 -26.69 6.78 -2.27
CA SER A 154 -26.24 8.09 -1.79
C SER A 154 -24.71 8.19 -1.69
N ALA A 155 -24.04 7.08 -1.39
CA ALA A 155 -22.58 6.97 -1.40
C ALA A 155 -21.99 6.58 -2.78
N ALA A 156 -22.78 6.60 -3.86
CA ALA A 156 -22.33 6.10 -5.17
C ALA A 156 -21.10 6.84 -5.70
N VAL A 157 -21.02 8.17 -5.54
CA VAL A 157 -19.88 8.97 -6.01
C VAL A 157 -18.57 8.56 -5.30
N PRO A 158 -18.47 8.57 -3.96
CA PRO A 158 -17.24 8.13 -3.29
C PRO A 158 -16.94 6.64 -3.51
N LEU A 159 -17.95 5.77 -3.63
CA LEU A 159 -17.75 4.35 -3.93
C LEU A 159 -17.17 4.13 -5.33
N LEU A 160 -17.70 4.83 -6.35
CA LEU A 160 -17.18 4.75 -7.71
C LEU A 160 -15.77 5.35 -7.81
N TYR A 161 -15.52 6.47 -7.12
CA TYR A 161 -14.20 7.06 -7.06
C TYR A 161 -13.18 6.10 -6.44
N ALA A 162 -13.49 5.54 -5.25
CA ALA A 162 -12.62 4.58 -4.58
C ALA A 162 -12.43 3.30 -5.42
N GLY A 163 -13.51 2.73 -5.97
CA GLY A 163 -13.45 1.52 -6.77
C GLY A 163 -12.65 1.68 -8.07
N ILE A 164 -12.88 2.76 -8.81
CA ILE A 164 -12.18 2.98 -10.09
C ILE A 164 -10.72 3.36 -9.85
N PHE A 165 -10.45 4.35 -9.01
CA PHE A 165 -9.08 4.86 -8.86
C PHE A 165 -8.22 3.99 -7.95
N SER A 166 -8.75 3.53 -6.81
CA SER A 166 -7.98 2.67 -5.92
C SER A 166 -7.89 1.25 -6.48
N CYS A 167 -9.03 0.60 -6.74
CA CYS A 167 -9.01 -0.81 -7.12
C CYS A 167 -8.51 -1.04 -8.56
N SER A 168 -9.04 -0.30 -9.54
CA SER A 168 -8.69 -0.57 -10.94
C SER A 168 -7.32 -0.04 -11.32
N PHE A 169 -6.94 1.17 -10.91
CA PHE A 169 -5.67 1.76 -11.29
C PHE A 169 -4.56 1.51 -10.26
N ALA A 170 -4.72 1.96 -9.02
CA ALA A 170 -3.61 1.98 -8.06
C ALA A 170 -3.09 0.58 -7.72
N TYR A 171 -3.95 -0.31 -7.24
CA TYR A 171 -3.53 -1.67 -6.84
C TYR A 171 -3.15 -2.56 -8.03
N THR A 172 -3.79 -2.39 -9.20
CA THR A 172 -3.39 -3.11 -10.42
C THR A 172 -2.00 -2.66 -10.87
N PHE A 173 -1.74 -1.35 -10.91
CA PHE A 173 -0.41 -0.84 -11.23
C PHE A 173 0.63 -1.18 -10.18
N GLN A 174 0.24 -1.29 -8.91
CA GLN A 174 1.11 -1.83 -7.87
C GLN A 174 1.52 -3.27 -8.21
N ILE A 175 0.56 -4.16 -8.48
CA ILE A 175 0.87 -5.58 -8.77
C ILE A 175 1.75 -5.70 -10.03
N VAL A 176 1.36 -5.03 -11.11
CA VAL A 176 2.12 -5.05 -12.39
C VAL A 176 3.49 -4.41 -12.22
N GLY A 177 3.58 -3.25 -11.54
CA GLY A 177 4.84 -2.56 -11.30
C GLY A 177 5.79 -3.32 -10.38
N GLN A 178 5.25 -4.01 -9.37
CA GLN A 178 6.02 -4.83 -8.43
C GLN A 178 6.71 -6.00 -9.11
N GLN A 179 6.13 -6.56 -10.18
CA GLN A 179 6.77 -7.62 -10.96
C GLN A 179 8.07 -7.15 -11.66
N HIS A 180 8.29 -5.84 -11.78
CA HIS A 180 9.44 -5.25 -12.48
C HIS A 180 10.43 -4.53 -11.56
N THR A 181 10.27 -4.61 -10.25
CA THR A 181 11.15 -3.93 -9.30
C THR A 181 11.36 -4.77 -8.04
N THR A 182 12.32 -4.37 -7.21
CA THR A 182 12.50 -5.03 -5.90
C THR A 182 11.39 -4.59 -4.95
N PRO A 183 10.96 -5.44 -4.01
CA PRO A 183 9.88 -5.09 -3.10
C PRO A 183 10.23 -3.90 -2.21
N THR A 184 11.50 -3.73 -1.84
CA THR A 184 11.97 -2.53 -1.12
C THR A 184 11.77 -1.27 -1.96
N ALA A 185 12.19 -1.28 -3.23
CA ALA A 185 11.99 -0.14 -4.13
C ALA A 185 10.50 0.10 -4.43
N ALA A 186 9.68 -0.94 -4.57
CA ALA A 186 8.23 -0.84 -4.70
C ALA A 186 7.60 -0.20 -3.46
N SER A 187 7.98 -0.63 -2.26
CA SER A 187 7.46 -0.06 -1.02
C SER A 187 7.79 1.43 -0.90
N LEU A 188 9.00 1.85 -1.29
CA LEU A 188 9.38 3.26 -1.34
C LEU A 188 8.50 4.05 -2.34
N LEU A 189 8.27 3.52 -3.54
CA LEU A 189 7.35 4.13 -4.51
C LEU A 189 5.93 4.25 -3.96
N LEU A 190 5.40 3.19 -3.34
CA LEU A 190 4.06 3.22 -2.75
C LEU A 190 3.95 4.26 -1.64
N SER A 191 5.00 4.45 -0.84
CA SER A 191 4.98 5.44 0.25
C SER A 191 4.84 6.89 -0.23
N THR A 192 5.12 7.17 -1.51
CA THR A 192 4.87 8.49 -2.12
C THR A 192 3.39 8.84 -2.21
N GLU A 193 2.48 7.88 -2.03
CA GLU A 193 1.05 8.13 -1.92
C GLU A 193 0.76 9.22 -0.88
N SER A 194 1.45 9.20 0.26
CA SER A 194 1.34 10.22 1.31
C SER A 194 1.70 11.64 0.81
N VAL A 195 2.72 11.76 -0.05
CA VAL A 195 3.16 13.02 -0.64
C VAL A 195 2.10 13.56 -1.61
N PHE A 196 1.59 12.70 -2.49
CA PHE A 196 0.53 13.09 -3.42
C PHE A 196 -0.79 13.39 -2.72
N ALA A 197 -1.13 12.65 -1.67
CA ALA A 197 -2.30 12.92 -0.85
C ALA A 197 -2.21 14.29 -0.17
N ALA A 198 -1.06 14.64 0.41
CA ALA A 198 -0.84 15.95 1.01
C ALA A 198 -0.89 17.09 -0.04
N LEU A 199 -0.30 16.89 -1.22
CA LEU A 199 -0.39 17.85 -2.33
C LEU A 199 -1.83 18.01 -2.84
N ALA A 200 -2.58 16.91 -2.95
CA ALA A 200 -3.97 16.94 -3.35
C ALA A 200 -4.85 17.65 -2.30
N ALA A 201 -4.61 17.42 -1.01
CA ALA A 201 -5.28 18.14 0.07
C ALA A 201 -5.01 19.65 -0.02
N TRP A 202 -3.75 20.05 -0.27
CA TRP A 202 -3.42 21.46 -0.44
C TRP A 202 -4.13 22.10 -1.64
N ILE A 203 -4.10 21.45 -2.80
CA ILE A 203 -4.61 22.04 -4.05
C ILE A 203 -6.15 21.96 -4.15
N LEU A 204 -6.75 20.83 -3.76
CA LEU A 204 -8.17 20.54 -3.98
C LEU A 204 -9.04 20.90 -2.78
N ILE A 205 -8.53 20.70 -1.55
CA ILE A 205 -9.27 20.95 -0.30
C ILE A 205 -8.96 22.37 0.21
N GLY A 206 -7.79 22.93 -0.14
CA GLY A 206 -7.36 24.26 0.28
C GLY A 206 -6.62 24.27 1.62
N ASP A 207 -6.19 23.11 2.12
CA ASP A 207 -5.42 22.99 3.36
C ASP A 207 -4.07 23.68 3.23
N THR A 208 -3.68 24.50 4.21
CA THR A 208 -2.37 25.17 4.16
C THR A 208 -1.26 24.22 4.57
N MET A 209 -0.28 24.00 3.69
CA MET A 209 0.93 23.26 4.06
C MET A 209 1.92 24.15 4.80
N THR A 210 2.33 23.71 5.98
CA THR A 210 3.43 24.30 6.74
C THR A 210 4.77 24.05 6.06
N LEU A 211 5.79 24.86 6.39
CA LEU A 211 7.15 24.66 5.88
C LEU A 211 7.69 23.26 6.25
N ARG A 212 7.29 22.73 7.41
CA ARG A 212 7.66 21.39 7.87
C ARG A 212 7.12 20.31 6.93
N GLU A 213 5.86 20.41 6.55
CA GLU A 213 5.19 19.45 5.66
C GLU A 213 5.79 19.52 4.24
N ILE A 214 6.09 20.72 3.74
CA ILE A 214 6.77 20.91 2.45
C ILE A 214 8.15 20.24 2.44
N LEU A 215 8.95 20.45 3.49
CA LEU A 215 10.26 19.80 3.64
C LEU A 215 10.13 18.28 3.73
N GLY A 216 9.11 17.79 4.46
CA GLY A 216 8.80 16.37 4.57
C GLY A 216 8.48 15.74 3.20
N GLY A 217 7.60 16.40 2.44
CA GLY A 217 7.25 15.97 1.08
C GLY A 217 8.46 15.92 0.14
N PHE A 218 9.30 16.95 0.16
CA PHE A 218 10.54 16.98 -0.63
C PHE A 218 11.49 15.84 -0.24
N LEU A 219 11.66 15.58 1.06
CA LEU A 219 12.57 14.55 1.56
C LEU A 219 12.08 13.14 1.18
N SER A 220 10.78 12.87 1.33
CA SER A 220 10.16 11.62 0.89
C SER A 220 10.31 11.40 -0.61
N PHE A 221 10.06 12.44 -1.41
CA PHE A 221 10.21 12.36 -2.87
C PHE A 221 11.68 12.13 -3.27
N PHE A 222 12.62 12.82 -2.62
CA PHE A 222 14.05 12.64 -2.83
C PHE A 222 14.50 11.21 -2.48
N ALA A 223 13.98 10.63 -1.40
CA ALA A 223 14.28 9.25 -1.01
C ALA A 223 13.94 8.24 -2.11
N VAL A 224 12.81 8.44 -2.79
CA VAL A 224 12.35 7.60 -3.90
C VAL A 224 13.23 7.78 -5.12
N ILE A 225 13.57 9.02 -5.50
CA ILE A 225 14.54 9.23 -6.60
C ILE A 225 15.86 8.53 -6.28
N LEU A 226 16.35 8.71 -5.04
CA LEU A 226 17.57 8.07 -4.58
C LEU A 226 17.45 6.55 -4.61
N SER A 227 16.29 5.94 -4.38
CA SER A 227 16.16 4.48 -4.42
C SER A 227 16.20 3.92 -5.85
N GLN A 228 15.82 4.74 -6.85
CA GLN A 228 15.73 4.31 -8.24
C GLN A 228 17.00 4.53 -9.07
N LEU A 229 17.96 5.39 -8.67
CA LEU A 229 19.15 5.53 -9.52
C LEU A 229 19.95 4.21 -9.52
N PRO A 230 20.54 3.84 -10.67
CA PRO A 230 21.28 2.60 -10.80
C PRO A 230 22.37 2.50 -9.74
N SER A 231 22.34 1.42 -8.96
CA SER A 231 23.46 1.06 -8.12
C SER A 231 24.58 0.58 -9.03
N LYS A 232 25.74 1.23 -8.96
CA LYS A 232 26.93 0.86 -9.73
C LYS A 232 27.16 -0.64 -9.53
N LYS A 233 27.03 -1.44 -10.59
CA LYS A 233 27.31 -2.89 -10.55
C LYS A 233 28.62 -3.09 -9.80
N GLN A 234 28.60 -3.81 -8.68
CA GLN A 234 29.80 -4.44 -8.20
C GLN A 234 30.17 -5.50 -9.24
N SER A 235 31.13 -5.16 -10.10
CA SER A 235 31.88 -6.13 -10.87
C SER A 235 32.59 -7.05 -9.87
N VAL A 236 32.14 -8.30 -9.79
CA VAL A 236 32.98 -9.40 -9.31
C VAL A 236 33.36 -10.20 -10.54
#